data_AF-A0A2K1X8J7-F1
#
_entry.id   AF-A0A2K1X8J7-F1
#
_cell.length_a   1.000
_cell.length_b   1.000
_cell.length_c   1.000
_cell.angle_alpha   90.00
_cell.angle_beta   90.00
_cell.angle_gamma   90.00
#
_symmetry.space_group_name_H-M   'P 1'
#
loop_
_entity.id
_entity.type
_entity.pdbx_description
1 polymer ?
#
loop_
_entity_poly.entity_id
_entity_poly.type
_entity_poly.pdbx_seq_one_letter_code
_entity_poly.pdbx_strand_id
1 'polypeptide(L)'
;MSVHTLRRRRQAVTWTCMIDVYLMFKQKIVLKVQMNCEKCRTKALKVVADADGVSFMGLKGEKKEDIVVVIGEGVDAAKLASSLMKKVGHTDIVSVLHEY
;
A
#
# COMPACT_ATOMS: atom_id res chain seq x y z
N MET A 1 46.11 -42.76 -5.48
CA MET A 1 46.27 -41.32 -5.79
C MET A 1 44.99 -40.60 -5.37
N SER A 2 45.16 -39.57 -4.55
CA SER A 2 44.25 -38.48 -4.14
C SER A 2 42.92 -38.75 -3.42
N VAL A 3 42.97 -38.44 -2.12
CA VAL A 3 41.95 -37.88 -1.24
C VAL A 3 41.53 -36.44 -1.62
N HIS A 4 40.38 -35.98 -1.08
CA HIS A 4 39.87 -34.59 -0.97
C HIS A 4 39.09 -34.04 -2.20
N THR A 5 37.92 -33.39 -2.10
CA THR A 5 37.44 -32.46 -1.05
C THR A 5 35.92 -32.18 -1.17
N LEU A 6 35.25 -31.97 -0.03
CA LEU A 6 33.95 -31.30 0.12
C LEU A 6 33.83 -30.01 -0.71
N ARG A 7 32.59 -29.55 -1.01
CA ARG A 7 31.96 -28.34 -0.40
C ARG A 7 30.84 -27.72 -1.27
N ARG A 8 29.64 -27.65 -0.66
CA ARG A 8 28.51 -26.71 -0.86
C ARG A 8 28.59 -25.71 -2.02
N ARG A 9 27.55 -25.69 -2.88
CA ARG A 9 26.89 -24.46 -3.37
C ARG A 9 25.38 -24.67 -3.60
N ARG A 10 24.65 -25.01 -2.53
CA ARG A 10 23.23 -24.63 -2.38
C ARG A 10 23.21 -23.40 -1.49
N GLN A 11 23.32 -22.20 -2.06
CA GLN A 11 23.11 -20.90 -1.38
C GLN A 11 23.37 -19.78 -2.39
N ALA A 12 22.48 -19.62 -3.37
CA ALA A 12 22.41 -18.43 -4.23
C ALA A 12 20.99 -18.20 -4.77
N VAL A 13 19.97 -18.66 -4.03
CA VAL A 13 18.55 -18.38 -4.35
C VAL A 13 17.85 -17.67 -3.20
N THR A 14 18.55 -17.39 -2.09
CA THR A 14 17.90 -17.01 -0.84
C THR A 14 17.77 -15.50 -0.65
N TRP A 15 18.42 -14.66 -1.45
CA TRP A 15 18.39 -13.21 -1.23
C TRP A 15 17.56 -12.45 -2.28
N THR A 16 17.76 -12.74 -3.56
CA THR A 16 16.92 -12.19 -4.64
C THR A 16 15.49 -12.70 -4.54
N CYS A 17 15.29 -14.01 -4.39
CA CYS A 17 13.94 -14.58 -4.27
C CYS A 17 13.18 -14.07 -3.04
N MET A 18 13.85 -13.77 -1.91
CA MET A 18 13.18 -13.14 -0.76
C MET A 18 12.76 -11.69 -1.04
N ILE A 19 13.58 -10.92 -1.75
CA ILE A 19 13.24 -9.52 -2.12
C ILE A 19 12.12 -9.51 -3.16
N ASP A 20 12.17 -10.40 -4.15
CA ASP A 20 11.14 -10.53 -5.19
C ASP A 20 9.80 -10.99 -4.58
N VAL A 21 9.81 -11.96 -3.66
CA VAL A 21 8.61 -12.38 -2.92
C VAL A 21 8.07 -11.24 -2.04
N TYR A 22 8.93 -10.43 -1.42
CA TYR A 22 8.50 -9.30 -0.57
C TYR A 22 7.91 -8.12 -1.39
N LEU A 23 8.37 -7.90 -2.62
CA LEU A 23 7.74 -6.93 -3.51
C LEU A 23 6.34 -7.37 -3.99
N MET A 24 6.09 -8.67 -4.07
CA MET A 24 4.84 -9.30 -4.51
C MET A 24 3.65 -9.15 -3.54
N PHE A 25 3.88 -8.71 -2.29
CA PHE A 25 2.79 -8.54 -1.31
C PHE A 25 2.26 -7.11 -1.20
N LYS A 26 2.77 -6.18 -2.03
CA LYS A 26 2.31 -4.79 -2.01
C LYS A 26 1.03 -4.61 -2.80
N GLN A 27 0.08 -3.95 -2.16
CA GLN A 27 -1.20 -3.55 -2.73
C GLN A 27 -1.20 -2.07 -3.04
N LYS A 28 -1.78 -1.69 -4.17
CA LYS A 28 -2.05 -0.30 -4.53
C LYS A 28 -3.56 -0.07 -4.57
N ILE A 29 -4.03 0.77 -3.66
CA ILE A 29 -5.44 1.10 -3.50
C ILE A 29 -5.65 2.55 -3.96
N VAL A 30 -6.67 2.77 -4.78
CA VAL A 30 -7.07 4.10 -5.26
C VAL A 30 -8.48 4.38 -4.77
N LEU A 31 -8.63 5.45 -4.00
CA LEU A 31 -9.88 5.90 -3.39
C LEU A 31 -10.21 7.28 -3.93
N LYS A 32 -11.47 7.53 -4.31
CA LYS A 32 -11.98 8.86 -4.64
C LYS A 32 -12.71 9.39 -3.42
N VAL A 33 -12.26 10.51 -2.87
CA VAL A 33 -12.89 11.13 -1.71
C VAL A 33 -13.40 12.51 -2.09
N GLN A 34 -14.64 12.82 -1.74
CA GLN A 34 -15.17 14.17 -1.86
C GLN A 34 -14.75 14.99 -0.65
N MET A 35 -13.85 15.95 -0.87
CA MET A 35 -13.40 16.90 0.16
C MET A 35 -13.62 18.33 -0.32
N ASN A 36 -14.41 19.11 0.43
CA ASN A 36 -14.68 20.52 0.11
C ASN A 36 -13.82 21.49 0.92
N CYS A 37 -12.91 21.00 1.77
CA CYS A 37 -12.16 21.86 2.69
C CYS A 37 -10.70 21.40 2.86
N GLU A 38 -9.77 22.34 3.01
CA GLU A 38 -8.35 22.04 3.22
C GLU A 38 -8.11 21.26 4.52
N LYS A 39 -8.84 21.61 5.60
CA LYS A 39 -8.83 20.86 6.86
C LYS A 39 -9.26 19.39 6.68
N CYS A 40 -10.14 19.12 5.71
CA CYS A 40 -10.64 17.80 5.38
C CYS A 40 -9.53 16.96 4.72
N ARG A 41 -8.69 17.57 3.87
CA ARG A 41 -7.51 16.93 3.26
C ARG A 41 -6.50 16.51 4.32
N THR A 42 -6.18 17.37 5.27
CA THR A 42 -5.26 17.03 6.37
C THR A 42 -5.82 15.89 7.23
N LYS A 43 -7.13 15.88 7.50
CA LYS A 43 -7.78 14.78 8.23
C LYS A 43 -7.75 13.48 7.44
N ALA A 44 -8.02 13.52 6.14
CA ALA A 44 -7.96 12.34 5.29
C ALA A 44 -6.57 11.73 5.29
N LEU A 45 -5.54 12.56 5.14
CA LEU A 45 -4.15 12.11 5.19
C LEU A 45 -3.82 11.44 6.53
N LYS A 46 -4.25 12.03 7.67
CA LYS A 46 -4.07 11.43 8.99
C LYS A 46 -4.76 10.07 9.11
N VAL A 47 -6.00 9.95 8.63
CA VAL A 47 -6.75 8.68 8.68
C VAL A 47 -6.06 7.60 7.84
N VAL A 48 -5.49 7.96 6.69
CA VAL A 48 -4.75 7.02 5.84
C VAL A 48 -3.41 6.65 6.47
N ALA A 49 -2.74 7.60 7.14
CA ALA A 49 -1.49 7.36 7.85
C ALA A 49 -1.65 6.48 9.09
N ASP A 50 -2.79 6.60 9.78
CA ASP A 50 -3.12 5.78 10.95
C ASP A 50 -3.59 4.36 10.57
N ALA A 51 -3.77 4.06 9.28
CA ALA A 51 -4.25 2.76 8.85
C ALA A 51 -3.14 1.72 8.81
N ASP A 52 -3.44 0.52 9.31
CA ASP A 52 -2.49 -0.58 9.38
C ASP A 52 -2.04 -1.04 7.98
N GLY A 53 -0.73 -1.29 7.84
CA GLY A 53 -0.14 -1.80 6.60
C GLY A 53 0.16 -0.73 5.55
N VAL A 54 -0.18 0.54 5.78
CA VAL A 54 0.13 1.63 4.86
C VAL A 54 1.61 1.97 4.91
N SER A 55 2.28 1.88 3.75
CA SER A 55 3.69 2.23 3.60
C SER A 55 3.86 3.58 2.90
N PHE A 56 3.00 3.88 1.93
CA PHE A 56 2.98 5.14 1.22
C PHE A 56 1.55 5.60 0.95
N MET A 57 1.37 6.91 0.91
CA MET A 57 0.13 7.53 0.50
C MET A 57 0.38 8.77 -0.34
N GLY A 58 -0.55 9.09 -1.22
CA GLY A 58 -0.52 10.28 -2.05
C GLY A 58 -1.92 10.84 -2.22
N LEU A 59 -2.08 12.15 -2.02
CA LEU A 59 -3.27 12.89 -2.37
C LEU A 59 -3.06 13.55 -3.72
N LYS A 60 -3.95 13.30 -4.67
CA LYS A 60 -3.92 13.87 -6.02
C LYS A 60 -5.25 14.55 -6.29
N GLY A 61 -5.24 15.88 -6.39
CA GLY A 61 -6.45 16.65 -6.70
C GLY A 61 -6.29 18.13 -6.35
N GLU A 62 -6.65 19.02 -7.28
CA GLU A 62 -6.65 20.46 -7.00
C GLU A 62 -8.00 20.95 -6.43
N LYS A 63 -9.17 20.55 -6.97
CA LYS A 63 -10.45 21.20 -6.57
C LYS A 63 -11.77 20.40 -6.63
N LYS A 64 -11.86 19.24 -7.30
CA LYS A 64 -13.17 18.53 -7.46
C LYS A 64 -13.13 17.01 -7.31
N GLU A 65 -11.96 16.40 -7.45
CA GLU A 65 -11.79 14.96 -7.31
C GLU A 65 -10.50 14.73 -6.53
N ASP A 66 -10.62 14.62 -5.21
CA ASP A 66 -9.46 14.35 -4.36
C ASP A 66 -9.26 12.84 -4.32
N ILE A 67 -8.35 12.37 -5.17
CA ILE A 67 -7.96 10.97 -5.27
C ILE A 67 -6.89 10.69 -4.23
N VAL A 68 -7.13 9.70 -3.39
CA VAL A 68 -6.17 9.16 -2.44
C VAL A 68 -5.61 7.87 -3.01
N VAL A 69 -4.31 7.82 -3.20
CA VAL A 69 -3.56 6.61 -3.57
C VAL A 69 -2.85 6.11 -2.33
N VAL A 70 -2.99 4.81 -2.05
CA VAL A 70 -2.39 4.15 -0.89
C VAL A 70 -1.62 2.93 -1.39
N ILE A 71 -0.40 2.77 -0.90
CA ILE A 71 0.44 1.61 -1.18
C ILE A 71 0.85 0.98 0.13
N GLY A 72 0.63 -0.31 0.29
CA GLY A 72 0.88 -1.00 1.54
C GLY A 72 0.70 -2.50 1.45
N GLU A 73 1.10 -3.20 2.50
CA GLU A 73 0.96 -4.64 2.63
C GLU A 73 -0.11 -4.95 3.68
N GLY A 74 -1.04 -5.86 3.38
CA GLY A 74 -2.13 -6.19 4.31
C GLY A 74 -3.15 -5.07 4.57
N VAL A 75 -3.21 -4.03 3.72
CA VAL A 75 -4.16 -2.92 3.88
C VAL A 75 -5.59 -3.40 3.58
N ASP A 76 -6.49 -3.24 4.55
CA ASP A 76 -7.92 -3.49 4.37
C ASP A 76 -8.60 -2.28 3.71
N ALA A 77 -8.81 -2.36 2.39
CA ALA A 77 -9.41 -1.29 1.60
C ALA A 77 -10.82 -0.91 2.08
N ALA A 78 -11.62 -1.88 2.55
CA ALA A 78 -12.99 -1.64 2.99
C ALA A 78 -13.02 -0.90 4.33
N LYS A 79 -12.17 -1.31 5.30
CA LYS A 79 -12.03 -0.59 6.57
C LYS A 79 -11.47 0.82 6.38
N LEU A 80 -10.51 0.98 5.48
CA LEU A 80 -9.94 2.28 5.16
C LEU A 80 -10.99 3.21 4.54
N ALA A 81 -11.73 2.73 3.54
CA ALA A 81 -12.83 3.48 2.93
C ALA A 81 -13.91 3.83 3.98
N SER A 82 -14.32 2.90 4.83
CA SER A 82 -15.29 3.15 5.90
C SER A 82 -14.81 4.24 6.88
N SER A 83 -13.53 4.22 7.24
CA SER A 83 -12.94 5.23 8.13
C SER A 83 -12.94 6.62 7.50
N LEU A 84 -12.66 6.71 6.19
CA LEU A 84 -12.74 7.96 5.44
C LEU A 84 -14.18 8.47 5.29
N MET A 85 -15.14 7.57 5.01
CA MET A 85 -16.57 7.89 4.98
C MET A 85 -17.06 8.50 6.28
N LYS A 86 -16.59 7.97 7.42
CA LYS A 86 -16.99 8.46 8.75
C LYS A 86 -16.35 9.79 9.13
N LYS A 87 -15.08 10.01 8.78
CA LYS A 87 -14.28 11.14 9.30
C LYS A 87 -14.12 12.31 8.33
N VAL A 88 -14.27 12.06 7.03
CA VAL A 88 -13.95 13.04 5.98
C VAL A 88 -15.17 13.34 5.13
N GLY A 89 -15.79 12.32 4.55
CA GLY A 89 -16.91 12.50 3.62
C GLY A 89 -17.04 11.33 2.64
N HIS A 90 -17.90 11.49 1.63
CA HIS A 90 -18.19 10.43 0.66
C HIS A 90 -16.90 9.90 0.01
N THR A 91 -16.72 8.58 0.07
CA THR A 91 -15.52 7.90 -0.41
C THR A 91 -15.92 6.69 -1.23
N ASP A 92 -15.38 6.60 -2.44
CA ASP A 92 -15.59 5.50 -3.36
C ASP A 92 -14.26 4.76 -3.59
N ILE A 93 -14.29 3.43 -3.56
CA ILE A 93 -13.12 2.61 -3.93
C ILE A 93 -13.08 2.54 -5.46
N VAL A 94 -12.05 3.12 -6.06
CA VAL A 94 -11.90 3.16 -7.53
C VAL A 94 -11.22 1.90 -8.02
N SER A 95 -10.14 1.49 -7.34
CA SER A 95 -9.40 0.29 -7.73
C SER A 95 -8.58 -0.25 -6.56
N VAL A 96 -8.43 -1.57 -6.54
CA VAL A 96 -7.52 -2.29 -5.65
C VAL A 96 -6.69 -3.20 -6.55
N LEU A 97 -5.40 -2.90 -6.66
CA LEU A 97 -4.45 -3.67 -7.42
C LEU A 97 -3.58 -4.48 -6.46
N HIS A 98 -3.54 -5.78 -6.70
CA HIS A 98 -2.62 -6.73 -6.07
C HIS A 98 -1.69 -7.22 -7.19
N GLU A 99 -0.40 -6.89 -7.12
CA GLU A 99 0.57 -7.43 -8.07
C GLU A 99 1.02 -8.80 -7.55
N TYR A 100 0.54 -9.88 -8.19
CA TYR A 100 0.92 -11.27 -7.92
C TYR A 100 2.15 -11.69 -8.72
#